data_AF-A6KNI8-F1
#
_entry.id   AF-A6KNI8-F1
#
_cell.length_a   1.000
_cell.length_b   1.000
_cell.length_c   1.000
_cell.angle_alpha   90.00
_cell.angle_beta   90.00
_cell.angle_gamma   90.00
#
_symmetry.space_group_name_H-M   'P 1'
#
loop_
_entity.id
_entity.type
_entity.pdbx_description
1 polymer ?
#
loop_
_entity_poly.entity_id
_entity_poly.type
_entity_poly.pdbx_seq_one_letter_code
_entity_poly.pdbx_strand_id
1 'polypeptide(L)'
;MMTMSPSQVLETVERLGEAVRTELTTLEEVLSERVELVAATRGARRQAEAAAQHLQGLAFWQGVSLSPVQVAEDVTFVEEYRWLAYVLLLLLVLLVCLFTLLGLAKQSKWLVVVMTAMSLLVLVLSWGSMGLEAATAVGLSDFCSNPDTYVLNLTQEETGISSDILNYYFLCNQAVSNPFQQRLTLSQRALASIHSQLQGLEREASPQFPAAQKPLLSLEETLNVTERSFHQLVALLHCRSLHKDYGSALRGLCEDALEGLLFLMLFSLLSAGALATTLCSLPRAWALFPPRSARERG
;
A
#
# COMPACT_ATOMS: atom_id res chain seq x y z
N MET A 1 1.27 -3.24 4.07
CA MET A 1 1.43 -1.79 4.19
C MET A 1 2.84 -1.53 4.69
N MET A 2 3.70 -1.01 3.82
CA MET A 2 5.14 -0.97 4.01
C MET A 2 5.51 -0.03 5.16
N THR A 3 5.65 -0.56 6.37
CA THR A 3 6.26 0.14 7.51
C THR A 3 7.78 0.13 7.33
N MET A 4 8.28 0.63 6.21
CA MET A 4 9.65 1.14 6.16
C MET A 4 9.57 2.50 6.83
N SER A 5 9.46 2.54 8.15
CA SER A 5 9.37 3.82 8.81
C SER A 5 10.77 4.46 8.70
N PRO A 6 10.91 5.62 8.03
CA PRO A 6 12.16 6.39 8.07
C PRO A 6 12.59 6.68 9.52
N SER A 7 11.65 6.55 10.47
CA SER A 7 11.91 6.54 11.91
C SER A 7 12.91 5.47 12.35
N GLN A 8 12.94 4.24 11.79
CA GLN A 8 13.88 3.21 12.26
C GLN A 8 15.32 3.55 11.90
N VAL A 9 15.56 4.06 10.69
CA VAL A 9 16.90 4.52 10.26
C VAL A 9 17.30 5.76 11.05
N LEU A 10 16.37 6.69 11.26
CA LEU A 10 16.64 7.92 12.00
C LEU A 10 16.90 7.64 13.49
N GLU A 11 16.08 6.81 14.13
CA GLU A 11 16.20 6.41 15.54
C GLU A 11 17.49 5.62 15.80
N THR A 12 17.90 4.75 14.87
CA THR A 12 19.18 4.02 14.99
C THR A 12 20.38 4.94 14.82
N VAL A 13 20.34 5.87 13.86
CA VAL A 13 21.38 6.88 13.68
C VAL A 13 21.46 7.83 14.88
N GLU A 14 20.31 8.24 15.44
CA GLU A 14 20.23 9.14 16.58
C GLU A 14 20.75 8.49 17.85
N ARG A 15 20.33 7.25 18.15
CA ARG A 15 20.85 6.48 19.29
C ARG A 15 22.35 6.22 19.20
N LEU A 16 22.84 5.85 18.01
CA LEU A 16 24.28 5.65 17.80
C LEU A 16 25.04 6.97 17.96
N GLY A 17 24.49 8.08 17.45
CA GLY A 17 25.05 9.42 17.62
C GLY A 17 25.07 9.89 19.07
N GLU A 18 24.03 9.60 19.85
CA GLU A 18 23.94 9.94 21.27
C GLU A 18 24.97 9.15 22.09
N ALA A 19 25.06 7.83 21.92
CA ALA A 19 26.05 6.99 22.60
C ALA A 19 27.50 7.38 22.26
N VAL A 20 27.76 7.82 21.03
CA VAL A 20 29.06 8.37 20.63
C VAL A 20 29.37 9.68 21.36
N ARG A 21 28.35 10.51 21.61
CA ARG A 21 28.51 11.84 22.18
C ARG A 21 28.59 11.83 23.70
N THR A 22 28.04 10.82 24.37
CA THR A 22 27.98 10.74 25.84
C THR A 22 28.92 9.69 26.43
N GLU A 23 28.80 8.44 25.99
CA GLU A 23 29.53 7.32 26.62
C GLU A 23 30.99 7.29 26.17
N LEU A 24 31.27 7.54 24.89
CA LEU A 24 32.66 7.59 24.40
C LEU A 24 33.42 8.80 24.94
N THR A 25 32.77 9.95 25.13
CA THR A 25 33.42 11.11 25.77
C THR A 25 33.76 10.84 27.22
N THR A 26 32.86 10.17 27.94
CA THR A 26 33.10 9.74 29.33
C THR A 26 34.24 8.72 29.41
N LEU A 27 34.32 7.78 28.46
CA LEU A 27 35.46 6.84 28.37
C LEU A 27 36.78 7.56 28.12
N GLU A 28 36.82 8.54 27.20
CA GLU A 28 38.04 9.30 26.89
C GLU A 28 38.56 10.06 28.12
N GLU A 29 37.67 10.60 28.96
CA GLU A 29 38.03 11.28 30.21
C GLU A 29 38.59 10.30 31.27
N VAL A 30 37.91 9.17 31.47
CA VAL A 30 38.31 8.15 32.46
C VAL A 30 39.62 7.47 32.08
N LEU A 31 39.89 7.29 30.78
CA LEU A 31 41.08 6.61 30.27
C LEU A 31 42.26 7.55 29.97
N SER A 32 42.14 8.83 30.32
CA SER A 32 43.12 9.88 29.98
C SER A 32 44.57 9.57 30.37
N GLU A 33 44.80 8.72 31.38
CA GLU A 33 46.14 8.29 31.81
C GLU A 33 46.81 7.26 30.88
N ARG A 34 46.06 6.61 29.98
CA ARG A 34 46.52 5.55 29.09
C ARG A 34 46.28 5.93 27.63
N VAL A 35 47.32 6.45 26.97
CA VAL A 35 47.26 6.93 25.57
C VAL A 35 46.73 5.86 24.59
N GLU A 36 47.09 4.58 24.80
CA GLU A 36 46.66 3.47 23.94
C GLU A 36 45.15 3.20 24.04
N LEU A 37 44.58 3.25 25.26
CA LEU A 37 43.15 3.07 25.49
C LEU A 37 42.35 4.24 24.94
N VAL A 38 42.83 5.47 25.11
CA VAL A 38 42.22 6.68 24.49
C VAL A 38 42.26 6.59 22.96
N ALA A 39 43.35 6.07 22.37
CA ALA A 39 43.45 5.87 20.94
C ALA A 39 42.42 4.84 20.44
N ALA A 40 42.20 3.75 21.18
CA ALA A 40 41.16 2.76 20.88
C ALA A 40 39.74 3.38 20.98
N THR A 41 39.45 4.16 22.02
CA THR A 41 38.15 4.84 22.17
C THR A 41 37.89 5.83 21.02
N ARG A 42 38.91 6.61 20.62
CA ARG A 42 38.80 7.51 19.46
C ARG A 42 38.65 6.78 18.13
N GLY A 43 39.26 5.59 18.02
CA GLY A 43 39.04 4.68 16.90
C GLY A 43 37.57 4.27 16.79
N ALA A 44 36.97 3.89 17.93
CA ALA A 44 35.58 3.45 18.00
C ALA A 44 34.63 4.59 17.64
N ARG A 45 34.94 5.81 18.10
CA ARG A 45 34.21 7.05 17.76
C ARG A 45 34.15 7.29 16.26
N ARG A 46 35.30 7.25 15.58
CA ARG A 46 35.38 7.48 14.13
C ARG A 46 34.60 6.44 13.34
N GLN A 47 34.64 5.18 13.76
CA GLN A 47 33.88 4.11 13.11
C GLN A 47 32.37 4.28 13.32
N ALA A 48 31.95 4.72 14.52
CA ALA A 48 30.55 4.98 14.82
C ALA A 48 30.00 6.19 14.04
N GLU A 49 30.79 7.27 13.93
CA GLU A 49 30.46 8.44 13.09
C GLU A 49 30.35 8.05 11.60
N ALA A 50 31.28 7.22 11.10
CA ALA A 50 31.23 6.70 9.73
C ALA A 50 30.00 5.80 9.50
N ALA A 51 29.67 4.91 10.45
CA ALA A 51 28.48 4.08 10.39
C ALA A 51 27.20 4.94 10.33
N ALA A 52 27.10 5.97 11.17
CA ALA A 52 25.98 6.90 11.17
C ALA A 52 25.82 7.62 9.82
N GLN A 53 26.91 8.10 9.22
CA GLN A 53 26.89 8.74 7.90
C GLN A 53 26.44 7.78 6.79
N HIS A 54 26.92 6.53 6.81
CA HIS A 54 26.50 5.52 5.84
C HIS A 54 25.02 5.16 5.97
N LEU A 55 24.50 5.06 7.19
CA LEU A 55 23.09 4.78 7.47
C LEU A 55 22.18 5.97 7.09
N GLN A 56 22.61 7.22 7.31
CA GLN A 56 21.89 8.40 6.82
C GLN A 56 21.72 8.38 5.29
N GLY A 57 22.74 7.91 4.56
CA GLY A 57 22.65 7.74 3.11
C GLY A 57 21.67 6.65 2.64
N LEU A 58 21.06 5.88 3.55
CA LEU A 58 19.97 4.93 3.27
C LEU A 58 18.59 5.56 3.45
N ALA A 59 18.50 6.77 4.00
CA ALA A 59 17.24 7.47 4.25
C ALA A 59 16.69 8.17 2.99
N PHE A 60 16.80 7.55 1.82
CA PHE A 60 16.35 8.12 0.54
C PHE A 60 14.83 8.41 0.50
N TRP A 61 14.06 7.77 1.38
CA TRP A 61 12.62 7.98 1.53
C TRP A 61 12.23 9.25 2.30
N GLN A 62 13.18 9.99 2.91
CA GLN A 62 12.88 11.15 3.78
C GLN A 62 12.16 12.32 3.10
N GLY A 63 11.94 12.28 1.78
CA GLY A 63 11.20 13.30 1.04
C GLY A 63 10.00 12.79 0.26
N VAL A 64 9.61 11.52 0.41
CA VAL A 64 8.45 10.98 -0.31
C VAL A 64 7.18 11.41 0.40
N SER A 65 6.52 12.44 -0.15
CA SER A 65 5.30 13.05 0.39
C SER A 65 4.01 12.25 0.12
N LEU A 66 4.09 11.15 -0.62
CA LEU A 66 2.94 10.27 -0.83
C LEU A 66 2.67 9.49 0.45
N SER A 67 1.70 9.95 1.25
CA SER A 67 1.24 9.15 2.36
C SER A 67 0.40 7.99 1.81
N PRO A 68 0.81 6.73 2.00
CA PRO A 68 0.03 5.58 1.51
C PRO A 68 -1.36 5.50 2.15
N VAL A 69 -1.50 6.15 3.31
CA VAL A 69 -2.74 6.26 4.07
C VAL A 69 -3.75 7.15 3.36
N GLN A 70 -3.36 8.33 2.87
CA GLN A 70 -4.26 9.20 2.12
C GLN A 70 -4.73 8.55 0.83
N VAL A 71 -3.81 7.94 0.08
CA VAL A 71 -4.17 7.22 -1.15
C VAL A 71 -5.13 6.05 -0.86
N ALA A 72 -4.89 5.31 0.22
CA ALA A 72 -5.80 4.24 0.64
C ALA A 72 -7.17 4.77 1.06
N GLU A 73 -7.24 5.91 1.75
CA GLU A 73 -8.48 6.56 2.16
C GLU A 73 -9.29 7.04 0.97
N ASP A 74 -8.65 7.72 0.01
CA ASP A 74 -9.28 8.19 -1.23
C ASP A 74 -9.82 7.03 -2.07
N VAL A 75 -9.04 5.96 -2.23
CA VAL A 75 -9.46 4.76 -2.98
C VAL A 75 -10.63 4.07 -2.27
N THR A 76 -10.56 3.92 -0.95
CA THR A 76 -11.63 3.29 -0.17
C THR A 76 -12.92 4.09 -0.26
N PHE A 77 -12.83 5.42 -0.18
CA PHE A 77 -13.97 6.32 -0.34
C PHE A 77 -14.63 6.11 -1.70
N VAL A 78 -13.89 6.19 -2.80
CA VAL A 78 -14.45 6.02 -4.16
C VAL A 78 -15.10 4.64 -4.32
N GLU A 79 -14.45 3.59 -3.83
CA GLU A 79 -14.92 2.22 -3.94
C GLU A 79 -16.22 1.99 -3.16
N GLU A 80 -16.39 2.63 -2.00
CA GLU A 80 -17.61 2.56 -1.20
C GLU A 80 -18.82 3.12 -1.96
N TYR A 81 -18.70 4.33 -2.55
CA TYR A 81 -19.78 4.91 -3.34
C TYR A 81 -20.09 4.11 -4.60
N ARG A 82 -19.04 3.62 -5.28
CA ARG A 82 -19.19 2.80 -6.49
C ARG A 82 -20.03 1.56 -6.18
N TRP A 83 -19.64 0.77 -5.18
CA TRP A 83 -20.36 -0.44 -4.77
C TRP A 83 -21.80 -0.12 -4.35
N LEU A 84 -22.00 0.92 -3.54
CA LEU A 84 -23.30 1.30 -3.01
C LEU A 84 -24.26 1.73 -4.14
N ALA A 85 -23.76 2.46 -5.15
CA ALA A 85 -24.54 2.82 -6.35
C ALA A 85 -25.04 1.58 -7.12
N TYR A 86 -24.20 0.56 -7.31
CA TYR A 86 -24.61 -0.68 -7.98
C TYR A 86 -25.67 -1.44 -7.18
N VAL A 87 -25.49 -1.55 -5.87
CA VAL A 87 -26.47 -2.22 -4.98
C VAL A 87 -27.82 -1.50 -5.04
N LEU A 88 -27.84 -0.17 -5.01
CA LEU A 88 -29.06 0.62 -5.13
C LEU A 88 -29.74 0.44 -6.50
N LEU A 89 -28.96 0.40 -7.58
CA LEU A 89 -29.48 0.17 -8.93
C LEU A 89 -30.15 -1.21 -9.03
N LEU A 90 -29.47 -2.26 -8.53
CA LEU A 90 -30.01 -3.63 -8.50
C LEU A 90 -31.29 -3.72 -7.65
N LEU A 91 -31.32 -3.07 -6.49
CA LEU A 91 -32.51 -3.02 -5.65
C LEU A 91 -33.68 -2.33 -6.38
N LEU A 92 -33.39 -1.25 -7.09
CA LEU A 92 -34.38 -0.52 -7.87
C LEU A 92 -34.95 -1.38 -9.02
N VAL A 93 -34.09 -2.11 -9.73
CA VAL A 93 -34.52 -3.11 -10.75
C VAL A 93 -35.44 -4.14 -10.12
N LEU A 94 -35.06 -4.72 -8.98
CA LEU A 94 -35.85 -5.74 -8.29
C LEU A 94 -37.24 -5.22 -7.90
N LEU A 95 -37.31 -4.01 -7.33
CA LEU A 95 -38.57 -3.37 -6.95
C LEU A 95 -39.46 -3.13 -8.18
N VAL A 96 -38.90 -2.58 -9.26
CA VAL A 96 -39.65 -2.35 -10.50
C VAL A 96 -40.18 -3.66 -11.08
N CYS A 97 -39.37 -4.72 -11.10
CA CYS A 97 -39.80 -6.05 -11.54
C CYS A 97 -40.96 -6.58 -10.66
N LEU A 98 -40.83 -6.50 -9.34
CA LEU A 98 -41.84 -7.00 -8.40
C LEU A 98 -43.17 -6.24 -8.51
N PHE A 99 -43.12 -4.91 -8.57
CA PHE A 99 -44.33 -4.09 -8.75
C PHE A 99 -44.95 -4.22 -10.14
N THR A 100 -44.14 -4.49 -11.17
CA THR A 100 -44.66 -4.83 -12.50
C THR A 100 -45.45 -6.13 -12.46
N LEU A 101 -44.90 -7.18 -11.85
CA LEU A 101 -45.59 -8.46 -11.65
C LEU A 101 -46.87 -8.28 -10.82
N LEU A 102 -46.84 -7.47 -9.75
CA LEU A 102 -48.01 -7.16 -8.95
C LEU A 102 -49.08 -6.39 -9.75
N GLY A 103 -48.66 -5.45 -10.59
CA GLY A 103 -49.52 -4.71 -11.51
C GLY A 103 -50.24 -5.61 -12.49
N LEU A 104 -49.51 -6.58 -13.06
CA LEU A 104 -50.07 -7.62 -13.93
C LEU A 104 -51.05 -8.53 -13.18
N ALA A 105 -50.66 -9.04 -12.00
CA ALA A 105 -51.48 -9.95 -11.19
C ALA A 105 -52.80 -9.30 -10.73
N LYS A 106 -52.76 -8.03 -10.30
CA LYS A 106 -53.95 -7.28 -9.88
C LYS A 106 -54.72 -6.65 -11.04
N GLN A 107 -54.18 -6.73 -12.27
CA GLN A 107 -54.68 -6.05 -13.47
C GLN A 107 -54.89 -4.53 -13.22
N SER A 108 -53.99 -3.93 -12.45
CA SER A 108 -54.08 -2.52 -12.08
C SER A 108 -53.46 -1.64 -13.17
N LYS A 109 -54.32 -0.98 -13.96
CA LYS A 109 -53.88 -0.10 -15.05
C LYS A 109 -52.94 1.01 -14.58
N TRP A 110 -53.20 1.60 -13.41
CA TRP A 110 -52.38 2.69 -12.88
C TRP A 110 -50.99 2.20 -12.44
N LEU A 111 -50.94 1.08 -11.71
CA LEU A 111 -49.67 0.51 -11.27
C LEU A 111 -48.79 0.11 -12.47
N VAL A 112 -49.39 -0.45 -13.52
CA VAL A 112 -48.67 -0.78 -14.77
C VAL A 112 -48.09 0.47 -15.44
N VAL A 113 -48.85 1.57 -15.56
CA VAL A 113 -48.37 2.82 -16.17
C VAL A 113 -47.21 3.43 -15.38
N VAL A 114 -47.31 3.46 -14.05
CA VAL A 114 -46.22 3.96 -13.20
C VAL A 114 -44.97 3.08 -13.37
N MET A 115 -45.14 1.75 -13.35
CA MET A 115 -44.01 0.83 -13.48
C MET A 115 -43.40 0.82 -14.88
N THR A 116 -44.15 1.09 -15.95
CA THR A 116 -43.56 1.28 -17.29
C THR A 116 -42.67 2.53 -17.34
N ALA A 117 -43.10 3.64 -16.73
CA ALA A 117 -42.29 4.85 -16.67
C ALA A 117 -41.00 4.61 -15.84
N MET A 118 -41.13 3.94 -14.69
CA MET A 118 -39.98 3.56 -13.87
C MET A 118 -39.06 2.58 -14.60
N SER A 119 -39.60 1.60 -15.32
CA SER A 119 -38.79 0.64 -16.09
C SER A 119 -37.96 1.32 -17.17
N LEU A 120 -38.50 2.35 -17.83
CA LEU A 120 -37.76 3.14 -18.80
C LEU A 120 -36.61 3.92 -18.14
N LEU A 121 -36.86 4.54 -16.99
CA LEU A 121 -35.83 5.25 -16.23
C LEU A 121 -34.70 4.31 -15.81
N VAL A 122 -35.05 3.16 -15.21
CA VAL A 122 -34.06 2.18 -14.75
C VAL A 122 -33.31 1.56 -15.92
N LEU A 123 -33.97 1.34 -17.06
CA LEU A 123 -33.32 0.85 -18.27
C LEU A 123 -32.20 1.81 -18.73
N VAL A 124 -32.47 3.12 -18.76
CA VAL A 124 -31.46 4.14 -19.10
C VAL A 124 -30.29 4.09 -18.12
N LEU A 125 -30.57 3.98 -16.82
CA LEU A 125 -29.53 3.85 -15.79
C LEU A 125 -28.69 2.58 -15.96
N SER A 126 -29.31 1.42 -16.23
CA SER A 126 -28.60 0.16 -16.49
C SER A 126 -27.70 0.23 -17.72
N TRP A 127 -28.14 0.89 -18.80
CA TRP A 127 -27.28 1.11 -19.98
C TRP A 127 -26.12 2.07 -19.68
N GLY A 128 -26.37 3.14 -18.92
CA GLY A 128 -25.32 4.05 -18.47
C GLY A 128 -24.28 3.35 -17.61
N SER A 129 -24.74 2.51 -16.68
CA SER A 129 -23.92 1.65 -15.82
C SER A 129 -23.02 0.74 -16.65
N MET A 130 -23.60 -0.02 -17.59
CA MET A 130 -22.86 -0.89 -18.49
C MET A 130 -21.81 -0.13 -19.32
N GLY A 131 -22.15 1.08 -19.79
CA GLY A 131 -21.22 1.92 -20.53
C GLY A 131 -20.01 2.37 -19.69
N LEU A 132 -20.26 2.76 -18.43
CA LEU A 132 -19.20 3.12 -17.50
C LEU A 132 -18.29 1.92 -17.19
N GLU A 133 -18.88 0.77 -16.88
CA GLU A 133 -18.17 -0.48 -16.59
C GLU A 133 -17.31 -0.95 -17.79
N ALA A 134 -17.83 -0.80 -19.02
CA ALA A 134 -17.08 -1.12 -20.23
C ALA A 134 -15.89 -0.16 -20.41
N ALA A 135 -16.07 1.14 -20.17
CA ALA A 135 -14.99 2.12 -20.26
C ALA A 135 -13.90 1.85 -19.21
N THR A 136 -14.28 1.52 -17.96
CA THR A 136 -13.31 1.17 -16.92
C THR A 136 -12.59 -0.14 -17.22
N ALA A 137 -13.30 -1.15 -17.74
CA ALA A 137 -12.70 -2.43 -18.12
C ALA A 137 -11.67 -2.26 -19.25
N VAL A 138 -11.97 -1.43 -20.26
CA VAL A 138 -11.03 -1.13 -21.35
C VAL A 138 -9.80 -0.39 -20.82
N GLY A 139 -9.99 0.66 -20.01
CA GLY A 139 -8.88 1.42 -19.44
C GLY A 139 -7.98 0.57 -18.54
N LEU A 140 -8.59 -0.28 -17.71
CA LEU A 140 -7.86 -1.21 -16.85
C LEU A 140 -7.12 -2.28 -17.66
N SER A 141 -7.74 -2.81 -18.71
CA SER A 141 -7.11 -3.79 -19.61
C SER A 141 -5.90 -3.20 -20.36
N ASP A 142 -5.97 -1.92 -20.76
CA ASP A 142 -4.84 -1.23 -21.41
C ASP A 142 -3.68 -1.07 -20.43
N PHE A 143 -3.97 -0.60 -19.21
CA PHE A 143 -3.00 -0.52 -18.12
C PHE A 143 -2.33 -1.88 -17.84
N CYS A 144 -3.12 -2.95 -17.74
CA CYS A 144 -2.64 -4.30 -17.44
C CYS A 144 -1.80 -4.93 -18.57
N SER A 145 -1.78 -4.34 -19.77
CA SER A 145 -0.93 -4.83 -20.87
C SER A 145 0.55 -4.49 -20.64
N ASN A 146 0.87 -3.38 -19.97
CA ASN A 146 2.24 -3.02 -19.60
C ASN A 146 2.25 -2.10 -18.34
N PRO A 147 1.94 -2.65 -17.16
CA PRO A 147 1.78 -1.85 -15.94
C PRO A 147 3.11 -1.27 -15.44
N ASP A 148 4.21 -2.00 -15.62
CA ASP A 148 5.53 -1.64 -15.09
C ASP A 148 6.00 -0.28 -15.61
N THR A 149 5.90 -0.06 -16.92
CA THR A 149 6.36 1.18 -17.56
C THR A 149 5.56 2.39 -17.06
N TYR A 150 4.24 2.23 -16.92
CA TYR A 150 3.36 3.30 -16.43
C TYR A 150 3.67 3.65 -14.98
N VAL A 151 3.72 2.64 -14.09
CA VAL A 151 3.96 2.84 -12.66
C VAL A 151 5.35 3.43 -12.41
N LEU A 152 6.37 2.95 -13.12
CA LEU A 152 7.74 3.48 -13.01
C LEU A 152 7.82 4.96 -13.40
N ASN A 153 7.24 5.35 -14.53
CA ASN A 153 7.26 6.74 -14.98
C ASN A 153 6.50 7.66 -14.02
N LEU A 154 5.30 7.25 -13.60
CA LEU A 154 4.47 8.03 -12.69
C LEU A 154 5.14 8.20 -11.32
N THR A 155 5.67 7.12 -10.75
CA THR A 155 6.35 7.19 -9.46
C THR A 155 7.63 8.01 -9.52
N GLN A 156 8.37 7.97 -10.63
CA GLN A 156 9.53 8.82 -10.83
C GLN A 156 9.15 10.31 -10.90
N GLU A 157 8.07 10.65 -11.59
CA GLU A 157 7.56 12.03 -11.69
C GLU A 157 7.07 12.58 -10.34
N GLU A 158 6.31 11.77 -9.60
CA GLU A 158 5.71 12.17 -8.32
C GLU A 158 6.71 12.20 -7.15
N THR A 159 7.67 11.27 -7.12
CA THR A 159 8.58 11.11 -5.96
C THR A 159 10.00 11.61 -6.22
N GLY A 160 10.38 11.81 -7.48
CA GLY A 160 11.75 12.20 -7.86
C GLY A 160 12.83 11.15 -7.56
N ILE A 161 12.46 9.93 -7.17
CA ILE A 161 13.42 8.85 -6.90
C ILE A 161 14.08 8.43 -8.23
N SER A 162 15.39 8.15 -8.20
CA SER A 162 16.15 7.71 -9.38
C SER A 162 15.61 6.40 -9.97
N SER A 163 15.49 6.35 -11.30
CA SER A 163 14.99 5.18 -12.06
C SER A 163 15.64 3.86 -11.67
N ASP A 164 16.95 3.84 -11.36
CA ASP A 164 17.67 2.61 -10.96
C ASP A 164 17.12 1.99 -9.66
N ILE A 165 16.75 2.82 -8.69
CA ILE A 165 16.18 2.36 -7.41
C ILE A 165 14.77 1.82 -7.65
N LEU A 166 13.95 2.51 -8.45
CA LEU A 166 12.62 2.04 -8.80
C LEU A 166 12.67 0.70 -9.53
N ASN A 167 13.53 0.58 -10.55
CA ASN A 167 13.71 -0.66 -11.30
C ASN A 167 14.14 -1.81 -10.40
N TYR A 168 15.03 -1.57 -9.43
CA TYR A 168 15.41 -2.58 -8.44
C TYR A 168 14.20 -3.10 -7.66
N TYR A 169 13.32 -2.21 -7.18
CA TYR A 169 12.16 -2.58 -6.37
C TYR A 169 11.01 -3.19 -7.19
N PHE A 170 10.70 -2.66 -8.37
CA PHE A 170 9.58 -3.11 -9.20
C PHE A 170 9.91 -4.35 -10.04
N LEU A 171 11.12 -4.48 -10.61
CA LEU A 171 11.48 -5.63 -11.44
C LEU A 171 12.08 -6.79 -10.62
N CYS A 172 12.78 -6.47 -9.52
CA CYS A 172 13.38 -7.43 -8.57
C CYS A 172 14.05 -8.65 -9.24
N ASN A 173 14.86 -8.40 -10.26
CA ASN A 173 15.56 -9.44 -11.03
C ASN A 173 16.98 -9.71 -10.46
N GLN A 174 17.48 -10.94 -10.61
CA GLN A 174 18.82 -11.35 -10.19
C GLN A 174 19.95 -10.58 -10.91
N ALA A 175 19.65 -10.00 -12.08
CA ALA A 175 20.61 -9.20 -12.85
C ALA A 175 20.88 -7.81 -12.22
N VAL A 176 19.98 -7.31 -11.37
CA VAL A 176 20.09 -5.98 -10.77
C VAL A 176 20.60 -6.12 -9.33
N SER A 177 21.79 -5.59 -9.05
CA SER A 177 22.36 -5.59 -7.71
C SER A 177 21.65 -4.59 -6.80
N ASN A 178 21.64 -4.85 -5.49
CA ASN A 178 21.08 -3.93 -4.52
C ASN A 178 21.86 -2.60 -4.55
N PRO A 179 21.23 -1.45 -4.87
CA PRO A 179 21.91 -0.15 -4.96
C PRO A 179 22.51 0.29 -3.62
N PHE A 180 22.05 -0.29 -2.51
CA PHE A 180 22.53 0.00 -1.16
C PHE A 180 23.60 -0.98 -0.65
N GLN A 181 23.96 -2.00 -1.44
CA GLN A 181 24.85 -3.09 -1.00
C GLN A 181 26.20 -2.56 -0.48
N GLN A 182 26.78 -1.58 -1.17
CA GLN A 182 28.06 -0.99 -0.77
C GLN A 182 27.95 -0.29 0.59
N ARG A 183 26.91 0.55 0.79
CA ARG A 183 26.68 1.24 2.06
C ARG A 183 26.41 0.25 3.20
N LEU A 184 25.59 -0.77 2.97
CA LEU A 184 25.32 -1.81 3.94
C LEU A 184 26.59 -2.56 4.35
N THR A 185 27.43 -2.92 3.39
CA THR A 185 28.70 -3.62 3.66
C THR A 185 29.66 -2.74 4.48
N LEU A 186 29.72 -1.44 4.19
CA LEU A 186 30.54 -0.49 4.94
C LEU A 186 30.02 -0.28 6.36
N SER A 187 28.70 -0.09 6.54
CA SER A 187 28.07 -0.01 7.87
C SER A 187 28.32 -1.26 8.70
N GLN A 188 28.16 -2.45 8.12
CA GLN A 188 28.40 -3.72 8.81
C GLN A 188 29.87 -3.85 9.25
N ARG A 189 30.82 -3.46 8.38
CA ARG A 189 32.25 -3.50 8.71
C ARG A 189 32.60 -2.51 9.83
N ALA A 190 32.01 -1.32 9.81
CA ALA A 190 32.20 -0.32 10.86
C ALA A 190 31.66 -0.82 12.22
N LEU A 191 30.45 -1.38 12.26
CA LEU A 191 29.86 -1.98 13.47
C LEU A 191 30.73 -3.12 14.05
N ALA A 192 31.19 -4.04 13.20
CA ALA A 192 32.08 -5.12 13.63
C ALA A 192 33.42 -4.60 14.18
N SER A 193 33.96 -3.53 13.59
CA SER A 193 35.18 -2.87 14.08
C SER A 193 34.97 -2.23 15.46
N ILE A 194 33.81 -1.59 15.70
CA ILE A 194 33.50 -1.01 17.02
C ILE A 194 33.42 -2.13 18.06
N HIS A 195 32.71 -3.22 17.75
CA HIS A 195 32.58 -4.37 18.66
C HIS A 195 33.95 -4.95 19.04
N SER A 196 34.84 -5.14 18.07
CA SER A 196 36.20 -5.61 18.33
C SER A 196 37.00 -4.65 19.21
N GLN A 197 36.85 -3.33 19.04
CA GLN A 197 37.57 -2.33 19.84
C GLN A 197 37.01 -2.24 21.27
N LEU A 198 35.69 -2.35 21.43
CA LEU A 198 35.04 -2.36 22.73
C LEU A 198 35.43 -3.57 23.58
N GLN A 199 35.46 -4.77 22.98
CA GLN A 199 35.93 -5.98 23.66
C GLN A 199 37.41 -5.90 24.07
N GLY A 200 38.24 -5.22 23.27
CA GLY A 200 39.64 -4.93 23.63
C GLY A 200 39.73 -4.00 24.85
N LEU A 201 38.99 -2.89 24.79
CA LEU A 201 38.87 -1.92 25.89
C LEU A 201 38.34 -2.56 27.17
N GLU A 202 37.34 -3.42 27.10
CA GLU A 202 36.81 -4.13 28.27
C GLU A 202 37.87 -5.01 28.92
N ARG A 203 38.59 -5.84 28.14
CA ARG A 203 39.62 -6.73 28.67
C ARG A 203 40.77 -5.97 29.34
N GLU A 204 41.16 -4.84 28.79
CA GLU A 204 42.35 -4.10 29.23
C GLU A 204 42.05 -3.02 30.27
N ALA A 205 40.92 -2.31 30.13
CA ALA A 205 40.54 -1.23 31.02
C ALA A 205 39.78 -1.71 32.28
N SER A 206 38.94 -2.75 32.19
CA SER A 206 38.13 -3.22 33.33
C SER A 206 38.92 -3.52 34.61
N PRO A 207 40.08 -4.20 34.59
CA PRO A 207 40.85 -4.45 35.82
C PRO A 207 41.53 -3.21 36.40
N GLN A 208 41.68 -2.13 35.63
CA GLN A 208 42.46 -0.95 36.00
C GLN A 208 41.60 0.30 36.26
N PHE A 209 40.44 0.38 35.59
CA PHE A 209 39.52 1.51 35.59
C PHE A 209 38.09 1.02 35.83
N PRO A 210 37.68 0.71 37.07
CA PRO A 210 36.32 0.25 37.37
C PRO A 210 35.25 1.29 37.00
N ALA A 211 35.60 2.58 36.93
CA ALA A 211 34.72 3.65 36.47
C ALA A 211 34.37 3.55 34.97
N ALA A 212 35.19 2.88 34.15
CA ALA A 212 34.94 2.67 32.72
C ALA A 212 33.92 1.54 32.45
N GLN A 213 33.59 0.72 33.45
CA GLN A 213 32.72 -0.44 33.28
C GLN A 213 31.28 -0.06 32.92
N LYS A 214 30.71 0.95 33.58
CA LYS A 214 29.32 1.38 33.31
C LYS A 214 29.16 1.93 31.88
N PRO A 215 30.02 2.85 31.39
CA PRO A 215 29.94 3.31 30.01
C PRO A 215 30.19 2.22 28.97
N LEU A 216 31.10 1.28 29.24
CA LEU A 216 31.35 0.14 28.33
C LEU A 216 30.12 -0.76 28.19
N LEU A 217 29.45 -1.09 29.29
CA LEU A 217 28.21 -1.89 29.27
C LEU A 217 27.08 -1.17 28.53
N SER A 218 26.93 0.14 28.73
CA SER A 218 25.92 0.94 28.02
C SER A 218 26.19 0.98 26.50
N LEU A 219 27.45 1.07 26.10
CA LEU A 219 27.85 1.03 24.69
C LEU A 219 27.62 -0.34 24.06
N GLU A 220 27.92 -1.43 24.77
CA GLU A 220 27.65 -2.78 24.29
C GLU A 220 26.14 -3.01 24.08
N GLU A 221 25.30 -2.55 25.03
CA GLU A 221 23.85 -2.60 24.90
C GLU A 221 23.36 -1.82 23.67
N THR A 222 23.85 -0.59 23.49
CA THR A 222 23.50 0.27 22.36
C THR A 222 23.91 -0.37 21.03
N LEU A 223 25.11 -0.94 20.94
CA LEU A 223 25.58 -1.62 19.74
C LEU A 223 24.77 -2.87 19.42
N ASN A 224 24.39 -3.66 20.43
CA ASN A 224 23.55 -4.85 20.25
C ASN A 224 22.15 -4.47 19.74
N VAL A 225 21.56 -3.39 20.25
CA VAL A 225 20.31 -2.83 19.70
C VAL A 225 20.52 -2.35 18.26
N THR A 226 21.61 -1.62 17.99
CA THR A 226 21.93 -1.09 16.66
C THR A 226 22.13 -2.21 15.62
N GLU A 227 22.82 -3.29 15.98
CA GLU A 227 23.04 -4.46 15.13
C GLU A 227 21.72 -5.18 14.80
N ARG A 228 20.86 -5.40 15.80
CA ARG A 228 19.52 -5.97 15.60
C ARG A 228 18.70 -5.12 14.65
N SER A 229 18.65 -3.81 14.86
CA SER A 229 17.94 -2.89 13.98
C SER A 229 18.55 -2.82 12.58
N PHE A 230 19.88 -2.93 12.45
CA PHE A 230 20.57 -2.99 11.16
C PHE A 230 20.17 -4.22 10.37
N HIS A 231 20.13 -5.41 10.99
CA HIS A 231 19.66 -6.63 10.32
C HIS A 231 18.21 -6.52 9.85
N GLN A 232 17.34 -5.92 10.66
CA GLN A 232 15.96 -5.64 10.27
C GLN A 232 15.90 -4.68 9.08
N LEU A 233 16.71 -3.61 9.09
CA LEU A 233 16.81 -2.65 8.00
C LEU A 233 17.29 -3.31 6.69
N VAL A 234 18.30 -4.17 6.76
CA VAL A 234 18.81 -4.92 5.60
C VAL A 234 17.68 -5.75 4.98
N ALA A 235 16.87 -6.43 5.80
CA ALA A 235 15.75 -7.22 5.31
C ALA A 235 14.67 -6.35 4.64
N LEU A 236 14.40 -5.16 5.18
CA LEU A 236 13.42 -4.21 4.62
C LEU A 236 13.90 -3.57 3.30
N LEU A 237 15.21 -3.36 3.15
CA LEU A 237 15.79 -2.80 1.93
C LEU A 237 15.78 -3.76 0.74
N HIS A 238 15.54 -5.05 0.96
CA HIS A 238 15.45 -6.02 -0.14
C HIS A 238 14.21 -5.79 -1.01
N CYS A 239 14.37 -5.84 -2.33
CA CYS A 239 13.27 -5.63 -3.29
C CYS A 239 12.08 -6.58 -3.09
N ARG A 240 12.32 -7.78 -2.55
CA ARG A 240 11.34 -8.87 -2.52
C ARG A 240 10.03 -8.53 -1.80
N SER A 241 10.09 -7.76 -0.71
CA SER A 241 8.87 -7.40 0.03
C SER A 241 7.99 -6.46 -0.79
N LEU A 242 8.58 -5.37 -1.31
CA LEU A 242 7.86 -4.39 -2.12
C LEU A 242 7.38 -4.99 -3.44
N HIS A 243 8.24 -5.76 -4.12
CA HIS A 243 7.87 -6.46 -5.34
C HIS A 243 6.70 -7.42 -5.13
N LYS A 244 6.64 -8.10 -3.98
CA LYS A 244 5.51 -8.95 -3.61
C LYS A 244 4.23 -8.13 -3.44
N ASP A 245 4.28 -7.02 -2.70
CA ASP A 245 3.13 -6.14 -2.49
C ASP A 245 2.65 -5.54 -3.82
N TYR A 246 3.59 -5.10 -4.69
CA TYR A 246 3.32 -4.63 -6.04
C TYR A 246 2.65 -5.70 -6.91
N GLY A 247 3.21 -6.90 -6.97
CA GLY A 247 2.65 -8.00 -7.74
C GLY A 247 1.28 -8.46 -7.23
N SER A 248 1.05 -8.39 -5.91
CA SER A 248 -0.27 -8.64 -5.31
C SER A 248 -1.28 -7.56 -5.70
N ALA A 249 -0.89 -6.28 -5.69
CA ALA A 249 -1.75 -5.18 -6.12
C ALA A 249 -2.11 -5.28 -7.61
N LEU A 250 -1.12 -5.58 -8.47
CA LEU A 250 -1.37 -5.81 -9.90
C LEU A 250 -2.29 -6.99 -10.14
N ARG A 251 -2.12 -8.10 -9.42
CA ARG A 251 -3.03 -9.24 -9.54
C ARG A 251 -4.46 -8.87 -9.15
N GLY A 252 -4.62 -8.15 -8.03
CA GLY A 252 -5.94 -7.66 -7.60
C GLY A 252 -6.61 -6.74 -8.62
N LEU A 253 -5.84 -5.88 -9.30
CA LEU A 253 -6.36 -4.98 -10.34
C LEU A 253 -6.63 -5.70 -11.67
N CYS A 254 -5.67 -6.47 -12.16
CA CYS A 254 -5.69 -7.02 -13.51
C CYS A 254 -6.45 -8.33 -13.64
N GLU A 255 -6.55 -9.11 -12.56
CA GLU A 255 -7.32 -10.36 -12.53
C GLU A 255 -8.64 -10.11 -11.80
N ASP A 256 -8.60 -9.89 -10.48
CA ASP A 256 -9.80 -9.89 -9.64
C ASP A 256 -10.78 -8.73 -9.96
N ALA A 257 -10.28 -7.51 -10.13
CA ALA A 257 -11.13 -6.36 -10.43
C ALA A 257 -11.70 -6.41 -11.86
N LEU A 258 -10.92 -6.90 -12.83
CA LEU A 258 -11.40 -7.07 -14.20
C LEU A 258 -12.48 -8.14 -14.29
N GLU A 259 -12.31 -9.27 -13.57
CA GLU A 259 -13.35 -10.29 -13.42
C GLU A 259 -14.62 -9.73 -12.77
N GLY A 260 -14.48 -8.94 -11.70
CA GLY A 260 -15.59 -8.24 -11.05
C GLY A 260 -16.34 -7.31 -12.00
N LEU A 261 -15.64 -6.53 -12.83
CA LEU A 261 -16.25 -5.67 -13.85
C LEU A 261 -17.01 -6.46 -14.92
N LEU A 262 -16.49 -7.62 -15.34
CA LEU A 262 -17.19 -8.51 -16.28
C LEU A 262 -18.53 -9.00 -15.69
N PHE A 263 -18.56 -9.39 -14.42
CA PHE A 263 -19.80 -9.80 -13.76
C PHE A 263 -20.79 -8.65 -13.66
N LEU A 264 -20.34 -7.44 -13.30
CA LEU A 264 -21.20 -6.26 -13.27
C LEU A 264 -21.83 -5.99 -14.65
N MET A 265 -21.04 -6.06 -15.71
CA MET A 265 -21.54 -5.83 -17.08
C MET A 265 -22.59 -6.86 -17.47
N LEU A 266 -22.38 -8.12 -17.09
CA LEU A 266 -23.34 -9.18 -17.33
C LEU A 266 -24.66 -8.92 -16.59
N PHE A 267 -24.62 -8.52 -15.31
CA PHE A 267 -25.82 -8.18 -14.56
C PHE A 267 -26.54 -6.96 -15.12
N SER A 268 -25.80 -5.91 -15.47
CA SER A 268 -26.33 -4.71 -16.11
C SER A 268 -27.02 -5.06 -17.43
N LEU A 269 -26.41 -5.90 -18.27
CA LEU A 269 -26.99 -6.39 -19.53
C LEU A 269 -28.26 -7.24 -19.30
N LEU A 270 -28.24 -8.17 -18.35
CA LEU A 270 -29.40 -9.00 -18.01
C LEU A 270 -30.55 -8.15 -17.48
N SER A 271 -30.26 -7.15 -16.64
CA SER A 271 -31.25 -6.21 -16.12
C SER A 271 -31.88 -5.38 -17.25
N ALA A 272 -31.07 -4.84 -18.15
CA ALA A 272 -31.53 -4.09 -19.31
C ALA A 272 -32.37 -4.95 -20.25
N GLY A 273 -31.96 -6.21 -20.48
CA GLY A 273 -32.72 -7.18 -21.25
C GLY A 273 -34.09 -7.46 -20.61
N ALA A 274 -34.13 -7.74 -19.31
CA ALA A 274 -35.37 -7.97 -18.57
C ALA A 274 -36.31 -6.75 -18.68
N LEU A 275 -35.81 -5.54 -18.42
CA LEU A 275 -36.60 -4.30 -18.51
C LEU A 275 -37.06 -4.00 -19.95
N ALA A 276 -36.26 -4.31 -20.96
CA ALA A 276 -36.68 -4.20 -22.35
C ALA A 276 -37.82 -5.17 -22.67
N THR A 277 -37.75 -6.42 -22.19
CA THR A 277 -38.83 -7.39 -22.38
C THR A 277 -40.12 -6.98 -21.67
N THR A 278 -40.05 -6.40 -20.48
CA THR A 278 -41.23 -5.89 -19.78
C THR A 278 -41.85 -4.74 -20.57
N LEU A 279 -41.06 -3.74 -21.00
CA LEU A 279 -41.54 -2.60 -21.79
C LEU A 279 -42.19 -3.03 -23.11
N CYS A 280 -41.69 -4.07 -23.78
CA CYS A 280 -42.26 -4.59 -25.02
C CYS A 280 -43.55 -5.41 -24.80
N SER A 281 -43.68 -6.11 -23.67
CA SER A 281 -44.81 -7.00 -23.39
C SER A 281 -45.97 -6.32 -22.65
N LEU A 282 -45.70 -5.31 -21.83
CA LEU A 282 -46.67 -4.58 -21.02
C LEU A 282 -47.82 -3.96 -21.83
N PRO A 283 -47.61 -3.36 -23.03
CA PRO A 283 -48.71 -2.83 -23.85
C PRO A 283 -49.70 -3.91 -24.28
N ARG A 284 -49.21 -5.11 -24.61
CA ARG A 284 -50.07 -6.25 -24.98
C ARG A 284 -50.84 -6.77 -23.79
N ALA A 285 -50.19 -6.89 -22.63
CA ALA A 285 -50.86 -7.31 -21.39
C ALA A 285 -51.94 -6.29 -20.96
N TRP A 286 -51.67 -5.00 -21.13
CA TRP A 286 -52.60 -3.93 -20.80
C TRP A 286 -53.89 -3.94 -21.64
N ALA A 287 -53.79 -4.31 -22.92
CA ALA A 287 -54.95 -4.46 -23.81
C ALA A 287 -55.90 -5.60 -23.38
N LEU A 288 -55.38 -6.60 -22.65
CA LEU A 288 -56.16 -7.75 -22.16
C LEU A 288 -56.89 -7.46 -20.83
N PHE A 289 -56.69 -6.29 -20.21
CA PHE A 289 -57.32 -5.97 -18.93
C PHE A 289 -58.82 -5.62 -19.09
N PRO A 290 -59.71 -6.24 -18.29
CA PRO A 290 -61.14 -5.99 -18.39
C PRO A 290 -61.48 -4.52 -18.09
N PRO A 291 -62.51 -3.95 -18.74
CA PRO A 291 -62.98 -2.60 -18.44
C PRO A 291 -63.49 -2.52 -16.98
N ARG A 292 -63.26 -1.38 -16.32
CA ARG A 292 -63.60 -1.17 -14.89
C ARG A 292 -65.07 -1.52 -14.56
N SER A 293 -65.99 -1.39 -15.51
CA SER A 293 -67.42 -1.68 -15.37
C SER A 293 -67.79 -3.17 -15.21
N ALA A 294 -66.83 -4.09 -15.39
CA ALA A 294 -67.03 -5.52 -15.20
C ALA A 294 -66.61 -6.01 -13.80
N ARG A 295 -65.76 -5.26 -13.08
CA ARG A 295 -65.24 -5.65 -11.75
C ARG A 295 -66.19 -5.29 -10.61
N GLU A 296 -67.15 -4.38 -10.82
CA GLU A 296 -68.18 -4.02 -9.83
C GLU A 296 -69.45 -4.89 -9.92
N ARG A 297 -69.50 -5.86 -10.86
CA ARG A 297 -70.67 -6.72 -11.10
C ARG A 297 -70.49 -8.19 -10.70
N GLY A 298 -69.38 -8.53 -10.05
CA GLY A 298 -69.07 -9.87 -9.55
C GLY A 298 -68.83 -9.88 -8.06
#